data_AF-K5VZU3-F1
#
_entry.id   AF-K5VZU3-F1
#
_cell.length_a   1.000
_cell.length_b   1.000
_cell.length_c   1.000
_cell.angle_alpha   90.00
_cell.angle_beta   90.00
_cell.angle_gamma   90.00
#
_symmetry.space_group_name_H-M   'P 1'
#
loop_
_entity.id
_entity.type
_entity.pdbx_description
1 polymer ?
#
loop_
_entity_poly.entity_id
_entity_poly.type
_entity_poly.pdbx_seq_one_letter_code
_entity_poly.pdbx_strand_id
1 'polypeptide(L)' 'MVSADNLNLDCLELIFAHLIGNDLFTVSLVSKSFLAGVIPYLYRTLVYHLGNAKRYPSVMNPFETVAKHRSLAVHVHNIG' A
#
# COMPACT_ATOMS: atom_id res chain seq x y z
N MET A 1 8.99 -25.19 12.44
CA MET A 1 8.78 -24.32 11.27
C MET A 1 8.96 -22.88 11.73
N VAL A 2 9.87 -22.12 11.13
CA VAL A 2 9.98 -20.68 11.38
C VAL A 2 8.77 -20.02 10.72
N SER A 3 7.85 -19.47 11.51
CA SER A 3 6.76 -18.66 10.95
C SER A 3 7.35 -17.37 10.42
N ALA A 4 6.87 -16.90 9.27
CA ALA A 4 7.27 -15.61 8.73
C ALA A 4 6.92 -14.44 9.69
N ASP A 5 5.97 -14.65 10.60
CA ASP A 5 5.62 -13.73 11.69
C ASP A 5 6.72 -13.56 12.75
N ASN A 6 7.74 -14.44 12.77
CA ASN A 6 8.86 -14.34 13.71
C ASN A 6 10.01 -13.48 13.17
N LEU A 7 9.92 -12.96 11.94
CA LEU A 7 10.89 -11.99 11.44
C LEU A 7 10.64 -10.61 12.05
N ASN A 8 11.73 -9.91 12.35
CA ASN A 8 11.65 -8.51 12.73
C ASN A 8 11.03 -7.70 11.57
N LEU A 9 10.18 -6.73 11.92
CA LEU A 9 9.54 -5.83 10.98
C LEU A 9 10.57 -5.10 10.10
N ASP A 10 11.71 -4.70 10.67
CA ASP A 10 12.80 -4.05 9.93
C ASP A 10 13.33 -4.93 8.78
N CYS A 11 13.39 -6.25 9.00
CA CYS A 11 13.81 -7.20 7.97
C CYS A 11 12.72 -7.37 6.90
N LEU A 12 11.44 -7.34 7.30
CA LEU A 12 10.33 -7.41 6.37
C LEU A 12 10.28 -6.18 5.46
N GLU A 13 10.54 -4.98 5.99
CA GLU A 13 10.64 -3.75 5.19
C GLU A 13 11.72 -3.86 4.10
N LEU A 14 12.90 -4.40 4.42
CA LEU A 14 13.95 -4.64 3.43
C LEU A 14 13.50 -5.60 2.33
N ILE A 15 12.75 -6.65 2.67
CA ILE A 15 12.20 -7.58 1.69
C ILE A 15 11.16 -6.87 0.81
N PHE A 16 10.23 -6.14 1.41
CA PHE A 16 9.15 -5.45 0.70
C PHE A 16 9.66 -4.34 -0.21
N ALA A 17 10.78 -3.71 0.12
CA ALA A 17 11.44 -2.73 -0.75
C ALA A 17 11.86 -3.32 -2.10
N HIS A 18 12.05 -4.64 -2.19
CA HIS A 18 12.42 -5.35 -3.42
C HIS A 18 11.22 -5.98 -4.13
N LEU A 19 10.02 -5.88 -3.58
CA LEU A 19 8.79 -6.36 -4.20
C LEU A 19 8.11 -5.26 -5.01
N ILE A 20 7.45 -5.64 -6.11
CA ILE A 20 6.83 -4.69 -7.04
C ILE A 20 5.38 -5.09 -7.32
N GLY A 21 4.47 -4.11 -7.34
CA GLY A 21 3.12 -4.27 -7.85
C GLY A 21 2.29 -5.34 -7.12
N ASN A 22 1.86 -6.37 -7.86
CA ASN A 22 0.94 -7.41 -7.39
C ASN A 22 1.50 -8.27 -6.24
N ASP A 23 2.82 -8.37 -6.14
CA ASP A 23 3.47 -9.18 -5.12
C ASP A 23 3.25 -8.56 -3.73
N LEU A 24 3.28 -7.22 -3.63
CA LEU A 24 2.99 -6.51 -2.38
C LEU A 24 1.56 -6.79 -1.89
N PHE A 25 0.57 -6.75 -2.79
CA PHE A 25 -0.81 -7.08 -2.44
C PHE A 25 -0.95 -8.52 -1.94
N THR A 26 -0.32 -9.47 -2.63
CA THR A 26 -0.37 -10.89 -2.24
C THR A 26 0.25 -11.11 -0.86
N VAL A 27 1.39 -10.49 -0.60
CA VAL A 27 2.12 -10.57 0.67
C VAL A 27 1.34 -9.92 1.82
N SER A 28 0.58 -8.86 1.55
CA SER A 28 -0.27 -8.21 2.56
C SER A 28 -1.38 -9.11 3.13
N LEU A 29 -1.77 -10.17 2.40
CA LEU A 29 -2.84 -11.10 2.80
C LEU A 29 -2.35 -12.21 3.74
N VAL A 30 -1.04 -12.34 3.94
CA VAL A 30 -0.44 -13.45 4.72
C VAL A 30 -0.75 -13.33 6.21
N SER A 31 -0.56 -12.14 6.80
CA SER A 31 -0.84 -11.87 8.21
C SER A 31 -1.03 -10.38 8.49
N LYS A 32 -1.51 -10.03 9.68
CA LYS A 32 -1.65 -8.62 10.11
C LYS A 32 -0.28 -7.92 10.20
N SER A 33 0.76 -8.63 10.60
CA SER A 33 2.13 -8.09 10.68
C SER A 33 2.67 -7.78 9.29
N PHE A 34 2.41 -8.67 8.33
CA PHE A 34 2.77 -8.48 6.93
C PHE A 34 2.03 -7.30 6.31
N LEU A 35 0.72 -7.18 6.56
CA LEU A 35 -0.05 -6.01 6.15
C LEU A 35 0.56 -4.72 6.70
N ALA A 36 0.90 -4.68 8.00
CA ALA A 36 1.47 -3.50 8.64
C ALA A 36 2.79 -3.05 7.98
N GLY A 37 3.71 -3.99 7.69
CA GLY A 37 4.98 -3.67 7.04
C GLY A 37 4.86 -3.32 5.55
N VAL A 38 3.82 -3.79 4.86
CA VAL A 38 3.60 -3.53 3.42
C VAL A 38 2.89 -2.18 3.17
N ILE A 39 2.09 -1.67 4.12
CA ILE A 39 1.32 -0.42 3.98
C ILE A 39 2.16 0.75 3.44
N PRO A 40 3.37 1.05 3.95
CA PRO A 40 4.19 2.15 3.45
C PRO A 40 4.54 2.05 1.97
N TYR A 41 4.66 0.82 1.44
CA TYR A 41 5.01 0.55 0.05
C TYR A 41 3.78 0.60 -0.88
N LEU A 42 2.64 0.04 -0.43
CA LEU A 42 1.40 0.07 -1.20
C LEU A 42 0.88 1.48 -1.42
N TYR A 43 0.98 2.34 -0.41
CA TYR A 43 0.47 3.71 -0.47
C TYR A 43 1.53 4.74 -0.83
N ARG A 44 2.75 4.32 -1.20
CA ARG A 44 3.85 5.23 -1.57
C ARG A 44 3.50 6.13 -2.74
N THR A 45 2.85 5.56 -3.75
CA THR A 45 2.43 6.27 -4.96
C THR A 45 0.95 6.04 -5.20
N LEU A 46 0.16 7.12 -5.17
CA LEU A 46 -1.24 7.07 -5.58
C LEU A 46 -1.33 7.35 -7.08
N VAL A 47 -1.84 6.38 -7.83
CA VAL A 47 -1.99 6.49 -9.29
C VAL A 47 -3.46 6.66 -9.65
N TYR A 48 -3.77 7.69 -10.43
CA TYR A 48 -5.11 7.96 -10.92
C TYR A 48 -5.21 7.85 -12.44
N HIS A 49 -5.85 6.79 -12.90
CA HIS A 49 -6.13 6.62 -14.32
C HIS A 49 -7.50 7.18 -14.69
N LEU A 50 -7.62 7.73 -15.90
CA LEU A 50 -8.89 8.20 -16.46
C LEU A 50 -9.99 7.12 -16.44
N GLY A 51 -9.60 5.84 -16.54
CA GLY A 51 -10.52 4.71 -16.40
C GLY A 51 -11.21 4.66 -15.03
N ASN A 52 -10.52 5.08 -13.96
CA ASN A 52 -11.10 5.15 -12.61
C ASN A 52 -12.20 6.20 -12.53
N ALA A 53 -12.03 7.35 -13.22
CA ALA A 53 -13.05 8.40 -13.29
C ALA A 53 -14.37 7.91 -13.90
N LYS A 54 -14.30 6.95 -14.83
CA LYS A 54 -15.49 6.39 -15.51
C LYS A 54 -16.11 5.20 -14.76
N ARG A 55 -15.30 4.48 -13.98
CA ARG A 55 -15.72 3.22 -13.33
C ARG A 55 -16.39 3.46 -11.97
N TYR A 56 -16.03 4.54 -11.28
CA TYR A 56 -16.60 4.87 -9.99
C TYR A 56 -17.70 5.94 -10.12
N PRO A 57 -18.82 5.80 -9.38
CA PRO A 57 -19.96 6.71 -9.48
C PRO A 57 -19.66 8.13 -8.97
N SER A 58 -18.56 8.31 -8.22
CA SER A 58 -18.01 9.62 -7.88
C SER A 58 -16.54 9.66 -8.29
N VAL A 59 -16.16 10.76 -8.95
CA VAL A 59 -14.78 11.03 -9.34
C VAL A 59 -13.99 11.41 -8.09
N MET A 60 -13.48 10.40 -7.37
CA MET A 60 -12.59 10.65 -6.24
C MET A 60 -11.19 10.92 -6.78
N ASN A 61 -10.77 12.19 -6.76
CA ASN A 61 -9.41 12.55 -7.13
C ASN A 61 -8.43 12.08 -6.03
N PRO A 62 -7.13 11.89 -6.35
CA PRO A 62 -6.15 11.42 -5.37
C PRO A 62 -6.06 12.27 -4.11
N PHE A 63 -6.21 13.59 -4.24
CA PHE A 63 -6.15 14.52 -3.11
C PHE A 63 -7.34 14.34 -2.17
N GLU A 64 -8.52 14.05 -2.70
CA GLU A 64 -9.71 13.72 -1.92
C GLU A 64 -9.53 12.40 -1.18
N THR A 65 -8.90 11.40 -1.81
CA THR A 65 -8.54 10.13 -1.15
C THR A 65 -7.59 10.37 0.03
N VAL A 66 -6.55 11.20 -0.16
CA VAL A 66 -5.61 11.60 0.89
C VAL A 66 -6.32 12.33 2.03
N ALA A 67 -7.23 13.26 1.70
CA ALA A 67 -7.98 14.02 2.70
C ALA A 67 -8.92 13.13 3.53
N LYS A 68 -9.56 12.13 2.91
CA LYS A 68 -10.45 11.17 3.57
C LYS A 68 -9.71 10.15 4.43
N HIS A 69 -8.51 9.74 4.03
CA HIS A 69 -7.74 8.68 4.70
C HIS A 69 -6.44 9.19 5.30
N ARG A 70 -6.53 10.10 6.27
CA ARG A 70 -5.35 10.74 6.89
C ARG A 70 -4.36 9.76 7.52
N SER A 71 -4.82 8.62 8.03
CA SER A 71 -3.94 7.59 8.59
C SER A 71 -3.03 6.95 7.54
N LEU A 72 -3.51 6.83 6.30
CA LEU A 72 -2.76 6.27 5.18
C LEU A 72 -1.99 7.35 4.41
N ALA A 73 -2.47 8.59 4.45
CA ALA A 73 -1.85 9.75 3.83
C ALA A 73 -0.39 9.95 4.26
N VAL A 74 -0.03 9.58 5.49
CA VAL A 74 1.36 9.67 6.01
C VAL A 74 2.36 8.90 5.15
N HIS A 75 1.90 7.87 4.44
CA HIS A 75 2.75 7.02 3.60
C HIS A 75 2.83 7.47 2.14
N VAL A 76 2.03 8.46 1.74
CA VAL A 76 1.95 8.94 0.35
C VAL A 76 3.10 9.89 0.07
N HIS A 77 3.95 9.51 -0.89
CA HIS A 77 5.09 10.31 -1.33
C HIS A 77 4.87 10.92 -2.72
N ASN A 78 4.18 10.20 -3.61
CA ASN A 78 3.93 10.63 -4.98
C ASN A 78 2.44 10.50 -5.34
N ILE A 79 1.94 11.45 -6.13
CA ILE A 79 0.62 11.41 -6.74
C ILE A 79 0.83 11.53 -8.26
N GLY A 80 0.30 10.58 -9.02
CA GLY A 80 0.43 10.51 -10.48
C GLY A 80 -0.85 10.11 -11.19
#